data_AF-A0A9N9VSY2-F1
#
_entry.id   AF-A0A9N9VSY2-F1
#
_cell.length_a   1.000
_cell.length_b   1.000
_cell.length_c   1.000
_cell.angle_alpha   90.00
_cell.angle_beta   90.00
_cell.angle_gamma   90.00
#
_symmetry.space_group_name_H-M   'P 1'
#
loop_
_entity.id
_entity.type
_entity.pdbx_description
1 polymer ?
#
loop_
_entity_poly.entity_id
_entity_poly.type
_entity_poly.pdbx_seq_one_letter_code
_entity_poly.pdbx_strand_id
1 'polypeptide(L)'
;MPILSLPNELIHLLLINCILVRGVVRGLRLRLVCKRFNECFIPALYDSRILDDISAPHIGRHWWMRNDRYGSSRLWQQYLVARVLRETDPDVGRFVEIRKAAEALCDRINSRIPFEEFVNGLCWLGLERGTNRPGEKRLWIKPNTDLWHIHPSTVDDVPEPPPISKPIISGVMFSNQYFSRTPAIYDFITDNFSFSTDTETDRQKRQRNQIAQYARYGNLAMVRHVSGSSSKIRAGTHGRFGNPLYRACRGCFEDIVDFLLDRDVDHHDEVLTAVTRAGCGGILRKVLKRKITFETDFGPRELLAEIIKREDVPMLQLILEHGYMVTLGRYEEAMEMAVAHGLESMIDCLNELEIVEDPPYFSERYNR
;
A
#
# COMPACT_ATOMS: atom_id res chain seq x y z
N MET A 1 -27.81 37.54 1.46
CA MET A 1 -27.38 36.97 0.15
C MET A 1 -27.28 35.47 0.29
N PRO A 2 -27.80 34.66 -0.65
CA PRO A 2 -27.63 33.21 -0.60
C PRO A 2 -26.15 32.85 -0.74
N ILE A 3 -25.62 32.01 0.14
CA ILE A 3 -24.20 31.61 0.14
C ILE A 3 -23.75 31.03 -1.21
N LEU A 4 -24.68 30.41 -1.94
CA LEU A 4 -24.44 29.84 -3.26
C LEU A 4 -24.36 30.87 -4.39
N SER A 5 -24.66 32.15 -4.15
CA SER A 5 -24.46 33.23 -5.13
C SER A 5 -23.11 33.94 -5.00
N LEU A 6 -22.30 33.58 -4.00
CA LEU A 6 -20.96 34.15 -3.85
C LEU A 6 -20.05 33.68 -5.01
N PRO A 7 -19.06 34.46 -5.45
CA PRO A 7 -17.99 34.01 -6.35
C PRO A 7 -17.14 32.87 -5.75
N ASN A 8 -16.46 32.09 -6.60
CA ASN A 8 -15.67 30.92 -6.17
C ASN A 8 -14.51 31.33 -5.24
N GLU A 9 -13.96 32.53 -5.44
CA GLU A 9 -12.87 33.10 -4.65
C GLU A 9 -13.30 33.32 -3.20
N LEU A 10 -14.51 33.86 -2.99
CA LEU A 10 -15.06 34.07 -1.66
C LEU A 10 -15.41 32.72 -0.99
N ILE A 11 -15.95 31.77 -1.75
CA ILE A 11 -16.22 30.42 -1.24
C ILE A 11 -14.90 29.73 -0.82
N HIS A 12 -13.84 29.86 -1.62
CA HIS A 12 -12.51 29.32 -1.31
C HIS A 12 -11.95 29.89 -0.01
N LEU A 13 -11.97 31.21 0.17
CA LEU A 13 -11.54 31.87 1.41
C LEU A 13 -12.37 31.44 2.63
N LEU A 14 -13.68 31.31 2.47
CA LEU A 14 -14.56 30.80 3.53
C LEU A 14 -14.21 29.36 3.90
N LEU A 15 -13.94 28.50 2.91
CA LEU A 15 -13.54 27.12 3.12
C LEU A 15 -12.19 27.01 3.82
N ILE A 16 -11.18 27.81 3.44
CA ILE A 16 -9.88 27.87 4.16
C ILE A 16 -10.12 28.17 5.64
N ASN A 17 -10.86 29.24 5.96
CA ASN A 17 -11.15 29.62 7.33
C ASN A 17 -11.94 28.55 8.09
N CYS A 18 -12.92 27.91 7.43
CA CYS A 18 -13.68 26.83 8.03
C CYS A 18 -12.82 25.62 8.36
N ILE A 19 -11.88 25.26 7.48
CA ILE A 19 -10.93 24.16 7.67
C ILE A 19 -9.99 24.48 8.85
N LEU A 20 -9.42 25.69 8.88
CA LEU A 20 -8.50 26.13 9.94
C LEU A 20 -9.19 26.15 11.32
N VAL A 21 -10.40 26.68 11.40
CA VAL A 21 -11.14 26.80 12.68
C VAL A 21 -11.70 25.47 13.15
N ARG A 22 -12.18 24.61 12.24
CA ARG A 22 -12.93 23.38 12.61
C ARG A 22 -12.13 22.09 12.46
N GLY A 23 -10.95 22.15 11.86
CA GLY A 23 -10.09 21.00 11.56
C GLY A 23 -10.52 20.22 10.32
N VAL A 24 -9.58 19.41 9.80
CA VAL A 24 -9.72 18.67 8.52
C VAL A 24 -10.93 17.74 8.48
N VAL A 25 -11.21 17.00 9.56
CA VAL A 25 -12.31 16.03 9.59
C VAL A 25 -13.67 16.73 9.41
N ARG A 26 -13.89 17.85 10.10
CA ARG A 26 -15.13 18.63 9.97
C ARG A 26 -15.17 19.39 8.65
N GLY A 27 -14.02 19.91 8.19
CA GLY A 27 -13.88 20.53 6.88
C GLY A 27 -14.28 19.57 5.75
N LEU A 28 -13.81 18.32 5.77
CA LEU A 28 -14.11 17.31 4.75
C LEU A 28 -15.61 17.07 4.55
N ARG A 29 -16.43 17.26 5.58
CA ARG A 29 -17.90 17.14 5.47
C ARG A 29 -18.51 18.24 4.59
N LEU A 30 -17.85 19.39 4.44
CA LEU A 30 -18.32 20.47 3.58
C LEU A 30 -18.36 20.08 2.10
N ARG A 31 -17.59 19.05 1.71
CA ARG A 31 -17.66 18.44 0.37
C ARG A 31 -19.03 17.82 0.08
N LEU A 32 -19.79 17.46 1.11
CA LEU A 32 -21.09 16.80 0.97
C LEU A 32 -22.24 17.80 0.80
N VAL A 33 -21.98 19.11 0.92
CA VAL A 33 -23.03 20.14 0.83
C VAL A 33 -23.56 20.26 -0.60
N CYS A 34 -22.67 20.48 -1.57
CA CYS A 34 -23.00 20.49 -2.99
C CYS A 34 -21.74 20.32 -3.86
N LYS A 35 -21.94 20.05 -5.16
CA LYS A 35 -20.86 19.86 -6.14
C LYS A 35 -19.86 21.02 -6.15
N ARG A 36 -20.36 22.26 -6.10
CA ARG A 36 -19.53 23.48 -6.07
C ARG A 36 -18.62 23.54 -4.84
N PHE A 37 -19.14 23.22 -3.66
CA PHE A 37 -18.34 23.16 -2.44
C PHE A 37 -17.28 22.06 -2.54
N ASN A 38 -17.62 20.88 -3.09
CA ASN A 38 -16.64 19.81 -3.30
C ASN A 38 -15.50 20.24 -4.25
N GLU A 39 -15.81 20.98 -5.33
CA GLU A 39 -14.83 21.48 -6.29
C GLU A 39 -13.90 22.53 -5.66
N CYS A 40 -14.43 23.48 -4.90
CA CYS A 40 -13.63 24.52 -4.22
C CYS A 40 -12.88 23.98 -2.98
N PHE A 41 -13.33 22.87 -2.39
CA PHE A 41 -12.77 22.37 -1.14
C PHE A 41 -11.34 21.85 -1.28
N ILE A 42 -11.03 21.10 -2.34
CA ILE A 42 -9.70 20.48 -2.50
C ILE A 42 -8.60 21.56 -2.61
N PRO A 43 -8.73 22.58 -3.49
CA PRO A 43 -7.80 23.70 -3.49
C PRO A 43 -7.71 24.41 -2.14
N ALA A 44 -8.85 24.68 -1.49
CA ALA A 44 -8.89 25.36 -0.19
C ALA A 44 -8.16 24.56 0.90
N LEU A 45 -8.32 23.24 0.91
CA LEU A 45 -7.58 22.35 1.80
C LEU A 45 -6.07 22.46 1.57
N TYR A 46 -5.64 22.49 0.31
CA TYR A 46 -4.22 22.54 -0.03
C TYR A 46 -3.60 23.89 0.35
N ASP A 47 -4.30 24.98 0.05
CA ASP A 47 -3.85 26.33 0.35
C ASP A 47 -3.87 26.61 1.87
N SER A 48 -4.75 25.97 2.63
CA SER A 48 -4.79 26.11 4.09
C SER A 48 -3.56 25.56 4.81
N ARG A 49 -2.77 24.68 4.16
CA ARG A 49 -1.60 23.98 4.71
C ARG A 49 -1.83 23.23 6.03
N ILE A 50 -3.08 23.06 6.47
CA ILE A 50 -3.43 22.39 7.74
C ILE A 50 -2.92 20.94 7.81
N LEU A 51 -2.69 20.31 6.65
CA LEU A 51 -2.16 18.97 6.56
C LEU A 51 -0.66 18.90 6.88
N ASP A 52 0.07 20.02 6.89
CA ASP A 52 1.49 20.08 7.29
C ASP A 52 1.65 19.84 8.81
N ASP A 53 0.70 20.34 9.60
CA ASP A 53 0.67 20.18 11.06
C ASP A 53 0.09 18.83 11.51
N ILE A 54 -0.63 18.16 10.62
CA ILE A 54 -1.20 16.85 10.92
C ILE A 54 -0.14 15.79 10.65
N SER A 55 0.40 15.25 11.74
CA SER A 55 1.28 14.10 11.67
C SER A 55 0.56 12.93 10.97
N ALA A 56 1.03 12.59 9.76
CA ALA A 56 0.63 11.41 9.00
C ALA A 56 0.39 10.14 9.84
N PRO A 57 1.14 9.83 10.93
CA PRO A 57 0.85 8.70 11.80
C PRO A 57 -0.50 8.71 12.53
N HIS A 58 -1.06 9.87 12.91
CA HIS A 58 -2.37 9.89 13.60
C HIS A 58 -3.49 9.55 12.64
N ILE A 59 -3.42 10.07 11.43
CA ILE A 59 -4.37 9.73 10.39
C ILE A 59 -4.09 8.32 9.88
N GLY A 60 -2.85 7.94 9.58
CA GLY A 60 -2.48 6.60 9.10
C GLY A 60 -2.90 5.47 10.03
N ARG A 61 -2.80 5.63 11.36
CA ARG A 61 -3.32 4.63 12.33
C ARG A 61 -4.85 4.51 12.31
N HIS A 62 -5.57 5.60 12.05
CA HIS A 62 -7.03 5.59 11.88
C HIS A 62 -7.49 5.30 10.44
N TRP A 63 -6.57 5.36 9.48
CA TRP A 63 -6.76 5.11 8.05
C TRP A 63 -5.95 3.92 7.54
N TRP A 64 -5.72 2.92 8.40
CA TRP A 64 -5.21 1.60 8.02
C TRP A 64 -6.24 0.82 7.18
N MET A 65 -6.78 1.47 6.15
CA MET A 65 -7.58 0.84 5.12
C MET A 65 -6.61 0.49 4.00
N ARG A 66 -6.14 -0.76 4.05
CA ARG A 66 -5.47 -1.52 2.98
C ARG A 66 -6.24 -1.58 1.65
N ASN A 67 -7.31 -0.80 1.51
CA ASN A 67 -8.13 -0.63 0.34
C ASN A 67 -8.18 0.86 0.02
N ASP A 68 -7.57 1.25 -1.10
CA ASP A 68 -7.66 2.58 -1.73
C ASP A 68 -9.11 2.95 -2.15
N ARG A 69 -10.12 2.15 -1.73
CA ARG A 69 -11.55 2.33 -2.01
C ARG A 69 -12.09 3.69 -1.57
N TYR A 70 -11.46 4.35 -0.59
CA TYR A 70 -11.92 5.65 -0.07
C TYR A 70 -11.04 6.84 -0.48
N GLY A 71 -10.01 6.61 -1.30
CA GLY A 71 -9.21 7.68 -1.92
C GLY A 71 -8.40 8.56 -0.96
N SER A 72 -8.20 8.17 0.30
CA SER A 72 -7.44 8.94 1.28
C SER A 72 -5.96 9.06 0.92
N SER A 73 -5.34 7.96 0.47
CA SER A 73 -3.98 7.97 -0.04
C SER A 73 -3.85 8.86 -1.27
N ARG A 74 -4.85 8.84 -2.16
CA ARG A 74 -4.91 9.72 -3.33
C ARG A 74 -5.03 11.20 -2.93
N LEU A 75 -5.86 11.54 -1.94
CA LEU A 75 -5.98 12.90 -1.41
C LEU A 75 -4.64 13.40 -0.86
N TRP A 76 -3.98 12.59 -0.02
CA TRP A 76 -2.69 12.93 0.55
C TRP A 76 -1.61 13.08 -0.51
N GLN A 77 -1.57 12.17 -1.48
CA GLN A 77 -0.61 12.27 -2.55
C GLN A 77 -0.84 13.53 -3.40
N GLN A 78 -2.09 13.85 -3.74
CA GLN A 78 -2.40 15.08 -4.47
C GLN A 78 -2.02 16.34 -3.67
N TYR A 79 -2.20 16.33 -2.35
CA TYR A 79 -1.71 17.40 -1.48
C TYR A 79 -0.18 17.52 -1.57
N LEU A 80 0.56 16.41 -1.43
CA LEU A 80 2.01 16.41 -1.55
C LEU A 80 2.48 16.94 -2.91
N VAL A 81 1.85 16.53 -4.01
CA VAL A 81 2.15 17.05 -5.35
C VAL A 81 1.91 18.56 -5.40
N ALA A 82 0.76 19.03 -4.93
CA ALA A 82 0.47 20.46 -4.90
C ALA A 82 1.49 21.24 -4.06
N ARG A 83 1.91 20.69 -2.91
CA ARG A 83 2.96 21.29 -2.07
C ARG A 83 4.31 21.30 -2.78
N VAL A 84 4.74 20.19 -3.38
CA VAL A 84 6.00 20.12 -4.14
C VAL A 84 6.01 21.07 -5.33
N LEU A 85 4.88 21.27 -6.02
CA LEU A 85 4.82 22.17 -7.18
C LEU A 85 4.73 23.65 -6.79
N ARG A 86 4.18 23.98 -5.62
CA ARG A 86 3.96 25.37 -5.18
C ARG A 86 4.90 25.87 -4.09
N GLU A 87 5.67 25.00 -3.45
CA GLU A 87 6.57 25.42 -2.37
C GLU A 87 7.64 26.39 -2.88
N THR A 88 7.78 27.50 -2.20
CA THR A 88 8.78 28.54 -2.51
C THR A 88 9.71 28.76 -1.33
N ASP A 89 9.34 28.27 -0.15
CA ASP A 89 10.12 28.37 1.06
C ASP A 89 11.27 27.33 1.06
N PRO A 90 12.54 27.77 1.04
CA PRO A 90 13.69 26.88 1.09
C PRO A 90 13.81 26.12 2.42
N ASP A 91 13.20 26.62 3.50
CA ASP A 91 13.27 26.01 4.83
C ASP A 91 12.34 24.79 4.95
N VAL A 92 11.36 24.65 4.04
CA VAL A 92 10.52 23.45 3.92
C VAL A 92 11.24 22.40 3.05
N GLY A 93 12.44 22.04 3.51
CA GLY A 93 13.48 21.37 2.71
C GLY A 93 13.01 20.13 1.94
N ARG A 94 12.08 19.32 2.48
CA ARG A 94 11.66 18.06 1.84
C ARG A 94 10.89 18.25 0.52
N PHE A 95 10.03 19.26 0.42
CA PHE A 95 9.27 19.48 -0.81
C PHE A 95 10.19 20.02 -1.90
N VAL A 96 11.14 20.87 -1.51
CA VAL A 96 12.20 21.38 -2.36
C VAL A 96 13.14 20.24 -2.81
N GLU A 97 13.47 19.30 -1.94
CA GLU A 97 14.26 18.11 -2.28
C GLU A 97 13.54 17.22 -3.30
N ILE A 98 12.24 16.95 -3.12
CA ILE A 98 11.44 16.19 -4.10
C ILE A 98 11.40 16.92 -5.44
N ARG A 99 11.22 18.25 -5.43
CA ARG A 99 11.23 19.06 -6.66
C ARG A 99 12.56 18.96 -7.38
N LYS A 100 13.68 19.22 -6.68
CA LYS A 100 15.03 19.15 -7.24
C LYS A 100 15.35 17.76 -7.78
N ALA A 101 14.89 16.71 -7.10
CA ALA A 101 15.03 15.34 -7.59
C ALA A 101 14.21 15.12 -8.86
N ALA A 102 12.98 15.63 -8.94
CA ALA A 102 12.16 15.57 -10.15
C ALA A 102 12.78 16.38 -11.31
N GLU A 103 13.36 17.54 -11.05
CA GLU A 103 14.05 18.37 -12.05
C GLU A 103 15.26 17.62 -12.61
N ALA A 104 16.12 17.11 -11.72
CA ALA A 104 17.28 16.30 -12.11
C ALA A 104 16.90 15.03 -12.89
N LEU A 105 15.75 14.41 -12.57
CA LEU A 105 15.20 13.28 -13.31
C LEU A 105 14.75 13.70 -14.71
N CYS A 106 14.03 14.83 -14.81
CA CYS A 106 13.52 15.36 -16.06
C CYS A 106 14.67 15.70 -17.02
N ASP A 107 15.70 16.39 -16.51
CA ASP A 107 16.89 16.80 -17.29
C ASP A 107 17.67 15.59 -17.81
N ARG A 108 17.80 14.54 -17.00
CA ARG A 108 18.63 13.37 -17.33
C ARG A 108 17.95 12.40 -18.28
N ILE A 109 16.66 12.13 -18.10
CA ILE A 109 15.95 11.11 -18.89
C ILE A 109 15.60 11.68 -20.29
N ASN A 110 15.75 13.00 -20.51
CA ASN A 110 15.46 13.69 -21.78
C ASN A 110 14.16 13.18 -22.43
N SER A 111 13.15 12.97 -21.57
CA SER A 111 11.98 12.16 -21.91
C SER A 111 10.79 13.04 -22.25
N ARG A 112 9.86 12.50 -23.03
CA ARG A 112 8.54 13.11 -23.25
C ARG A 112 7.63 13.06 -22.01
N ILE A 113 8.12 12.56 -20.87
CA ILE A 113 7.33 12.46 -19.64
C ILE A 113 7.28 13.85 -18.99
N PRO A 114 6.08 14.39 -18.71
CA PRO A 114 5.94 15.70 -18.05
C PRO A 114 6.60 15.73 -16.67
N PHE A 115 7.12 16.89 -16.28
CA PHE A 115 7.71 17.13 -14.96
C PHE A 115 6.78 16.72 -13.81
N GLU A 116 5.47 16.98 -13.98
CA GLU A 116 4.43 16.66 -13.01
C GLU A 116 4.31 15.16 -12.75
N GLU A 117 4.60 14.30 -13.75
CA GLU A 117 4.58 12.85 -13.57
C GLU A 117 5.75 12.37 -12.70
N PHE A 118 6.93 13.00 -12.82
CA PHE A 118 8.05 12.73 -11.91
C PHE A 118 7.71 13.15 -10.49
N VAL A 119 7.16 14.35 -10.31
CA VAL A 119 6.70 14.83 -8.99
C VAL A 119 5.62 13.91 -8.43
N ASN A 120 4.64 13.49 -9.24
CA ASN A 120 3.57 12.57 -8.86
C ASN A 120 4.14 11.24 -8.34
N GLY A 121 5.06 10.65 -9.11
CA GLY A 121 5.77 9.43 -8.76
C GLY A 121 6.50 9.57 -7.43
N LEU A 122 7.36 10.58 -7.29
CA LEU A 122 8.14 10.81 -6.07
C LEU A 122 7.27 11.09 -4.84
N CYS A 123 6.14 11.81 -4.99
CA CYS A 123 5.21 12.06 -3.90
C CYS A 123 4.54 10.77 -3.39
N TRP A 124 4.21 9.83 -4.28
CA TRP A 124 3.76 8.49 -3.88
C TRP A 124 4.84 7.73 -3.10
N LEU A 125 6.11 7.82 -3.53
CA LEU A 125 7.24 7.22 -2.79
C LEU A 125 7.33 7.79 -1.37
N GLY A 126 7.24 9.13 -1.26
CA GLY A 126 7.29 9.83 0.03
C GLY A 126 6.14 9.44 0.96
N LEU A 127 4.90 9.36 0.45
CA LEU A 127 3.72 9.00 1.22
C LEU A 127 3.82 7.58 1.80
N GLU A 128 4.23 6.61 0.98
CA GLU A 128 4.36 5.21 1.39
C GLU A 128 5.45 5.00 2.46
N ARG A 129 6.58 5.71 2.39
CA ARG A 129 7.60 5.63 3.45
C ARG A 129 7.06 6.21 4.75
N GLY A 130 6.34 7.33 4.64
CA GLY A 130 5.79 8.02 5.77
C GLY A 130 4.75 7.22 6.56
N THR A 131 3.89 6.50 5.85
CA THR A 131 2.86 5.65 6.48
C THR A 131 3.43 4.36 7.07
N ASN A 132 4.59 3.87 6.60
CA ASN A 132 5.20 2.61 7.06
C ASN A 132 6.09 2.72 8.32
N ARG A 133 6.43 3.92 8.83
CA ARG A 133 7.16 4.08 10.13
C ARG A 133 6.56 5.19 11.03
N PRO A 134 5.36 4.95 11.62
CA PRO A 134 4.62 5.96 12.35
C PRO A 134 5.11 6.18 13.79
N GLY A 135 5.93 7.22 14.00
CA GLY A 135 6.36 7.68 15.33
C GLY A 135 7.78 8.26 15.39
N GLU A 136 8.60 7.99 14.38
CA GLU A 136 9.95 8.52 14.31
C GLU A 136 9.95 9.90 13.66
N LYS A 137 9.60 10.96 14.41
CA LYS A 137 9.77 12.36 13.97
C LYS A 137 11.17 12.63 13.38
N ARG A 138 12.20 11.92 13.85
CA ARG A 138 13.59 11.96 13.32
C ARG A 138 13.71 11.60 11.83
N LEU A 139 12.83 10.76 11.29
CA LEU A 139 12.82 10.40 9.85
C LEU A 139 12.07 11.40 8.98
N TRP A 140 11.40 12.38 9.61
CA TRP A 140 10.59 13.38 8.94
C TRP A 140 11.13 14.80 9.11
N ILE A 141 11.71 15.13 10.27
CA ILE A 141 11.95 16.52 10.71
C ILE A 141 13.43 16.90 10.75
N LYS A 142 14.38 15.96 10.74
CA LYS A 142 15.80 16.32 10.71
C LYS A 142 16.40 16.11 9.32
N PRO A 143 16.90 17.17 8.63
CA PRO A 143 18.12 17.00 7.84
C PRO A 143 19.14 16.37 8.80
N ASN A 144 19.90 15.38 8.35
CA ASN A 144 20.85 14.67 9.20
C ASN A 144 22.01 15.62 9.61
N THR A 145 21.75 16.55 10.53
CA THR A 145 22.72 17.49 11.08
C THR A 145 23.58 16.81 12.16
N ASP A 146 23.14 15.68 12.69
CA ASP A 146 23.85 14.95 13.74
C ASP A 146 25.08 14.17 13.20
N LEU A 147 25.34 14.18 11.88
CA LEU A 147 26.62 13.77 11.28
C LEU A 147 27.68 14.89 11.25
N TRP A 148 27.36 16.10 11.75
CA TRP A 148 28.23 17.28 11.67
C TRP A 148 28.69 17.84 13.02
N HIS A 149 28.33 17.19 14.15
CA HIS A 149 28.88 17.58 15.45
C HIS A 149 30.26 16.92 15.65
N ILE A 150 31.25 17.49 14.98
CA ILE A 150 32.63 17.45 15.44
C ILE A 150 32.67 18.23 16.76
N HIS A 151 33.20 17.62 17.80
CA HIS A 151 33.47 18.25 19.09
C HIS A 151 34.27 19.55 18.88
N PRO A 152 33.92 20.70 19.48
CA PRO A 152 34.69 21.91 19.36
C PRO A 152 35.93 21.81 20.27
N SER A 153 36.95 21.10 19.82
CA SER A 153 38.28 21.12 20.46
C SER A 153 39.35 20.58 19.52
N THR A 154 39.61 21.32 18.44
CA THR A 154 40.93 21.56 17.83
C THR A 154 40.69 22.43 16.61
N VAL A 155 41.02 23.71 16.77
CA VAL A 155 41.06 24.73 15.71
C VAL A 155 42.36 24.50 14.93
N ASP A 156 42.29 24.81 13.62
CA ASP A 156 43.32 24.75 12.58
C ASP A 156 43.31 23.44 11.76
N ASP A 157 43.07 23.60 10.45
CA ASP A 157 42.88 22.58 9.39
C ASP A 157 41.50 21.90 9.29
N VAL A 158 40.49 22.68 8.89
CA VAL A 158 39.24 22.15 8.34
C VAL A 158 39.34 22.14 6.80
N PRO A 159 39.44 20.98 6.13
CA PRO A 159 39.28 20.91 4.68
C PRO A 159 37.84 21.31 4.30
N GLU A 160 37.67 22.01 3.18
CA GLU A 160 36.35 22.39 2.66
C GLU A 160 35.37 21.21 2.73
N PRO A 161 34.11 21.44 3.16
CA PRO A 161 33.14 20.37 3.24
C PRO A 161 32.99 19.71 1.86
N PRO A 162 33.06 18.37 1.76
CA PRO A 162 32.96 17.71 0.47
C PRO A 162 31.62 18.08 -0.18
N PRO A 163 31.60 18.27 -1.52
CA PRO A 163 30.38 18.60 -2.24
C PRO A 163 29.32 17.55 -1.90
N ILE A 164 28.08 18.00 -1.67
CA ILE A 164 26.91 17.19 -1.32
C ILE A 164 26.80 16.02 -2.31
N SER A 165 27.47 14.93 -1.98
CA SER A 165 27.58 13.76 -2.85
C SER A 165 27.48 12.53 -1.98
N LYS A 166 26.24 12.05 -1.91
CA LYS A 166 25.87 10.62 -1.88
C LYS A 166 25.44 9.88 -0.58
N PRO A 167 25.49 10.34 0.70
CA PRO A 167 25.13 9.42 1.78
C PRO A 167 23.63 9.37 2.12
N ILE A 168 22.92 10.50 2.14
CA ILE A 168 21.52 10.55 2.64
C ILE A 168 20.51 10.20 1.56
N ILE A 169 20.77 10.63 0.32
CA ILE A 169 19.93 10.33 -0.84
C ILE A 169 19.95 8.82 -1.14
N SER A 170 21.09 8.12 -0.94
CA SER A 170 21.22 6.70 -1.28
C SER A 170 20.32 5.80 -0.41
N GLY A 171 20.34 5.94 0.92
CA GLY A 171 19.51 5.12 1.80
C GLY A 171 18.01 5.41 1.66
N VAL A 172 17.63 6.66 1.38
CA VAL A 172 16.23 7.06 1.21
C VAL A 172 15.68 6.61 -0.16
N MET A 173 16.38 6.94 -1.25
CA MET A 173 16.00 6.55 -2.63
C MET A 173 16.01 5.04 -2.83
N PHE A 174 16.93 4.31 -2.19
CA PHE A 174 17.05 2.87 -2.36
C PHE A 174 15.88 2.09 -1.77
N SER A 175 15.36 2.47 -0.60
CA SER A 175 14.07 1.92 -0.13
C SER A 175 12.88 2.42 -0.96
N ASN A 176 13.05 3.48 -1.75
CA ASN A 176 12.00 3.99 -2.63
C ASN A 176 11.92 3.22 -3.96
N GLN A 177 12.96 2.45 -4.34
CA GLN A 177 12.95 1.56 -5.51
C GLN A 177 11.83 0.51 -5.47
N TYR A 178 11.19 0.31 -4.32
CA TYR A 178 10.10 -0.65 -4.11
C TYR A 178 8.71 -0.05 -4.42
N PHE A 179 8.67 1.25 -4.70
CA PHE A 179 7.43 2.00 -4.89
C PHE A 179 7.41 2.78 -6.21
N SER A 180 8.46 2.68 -7.03
CA SER A 180 8.46 3.32 -8.36
C SER A 180 7.30 2.78 -9.18
N ARG A 181 6.53 3.67 -9.79
CA ARG A 181 5.35 3.27 -10.56
C ARG A 181 5.65 2.93 -12.00
N THR A 182 6.78 3.40 -12.53
CA THR A 182 7.16 3.23 -13.93
C THR A 182 8.56 2.61 -14.04
N PRO A 183 8.79 1.78 -15.07
CA PRO A 183 10.11 1.23 -15.38
C PRO A 183 11.21 2.28 -15.48
N ALA A 184 10.93 3.42 -16.11
CA ALA A 184 11.90 4.49 -16.31
C ALA A 184 12.44 5.06 -14.97
N ILE A 185 11.56 5.27 -13.98
CA ILE A 185 11.98 5.76 -12.66
C ILE A 185 12.74 4.66 -11.92
N TYR A 186 12.30 3.40 -12.05
CA TYR A 186 12.97 2.26 -11.43
C TYR A 186 14.40 2.07 -11.95
N ASP A 187 14.59 2.08 -13.27
CA ASP A 187 15.89 1.93 -13.93
C ASP A 187 16.82 3.07 -13.51
N PHE A 188 16.32 4.31 -13.54
CA PHE A 188 17.09 5.44 -13.05
C PHE A 188 17.57 5.25 -11.61
N ILE A 189 16.68 4.85 -10.69
CA ILE A 189 17.05 4.65 -9.28
C ILE A 189 18.08 3.52 -9.16
N THR A 190 17.89 2.44 -9.91
CA THR A 190 18.77 1.26 -9.87
C THR A 190 20.16 1.59 -10.40
N ASP A 191 20.23 2.31 -11.52
CA ASP A 191 21.50 2.69 -12.18
C ASP A 191 22.30 3.70 -11.36
N ASN A 192 21.62 4.62 -10.66
CA ASN A 192 22.29 5.71 -9.95
C ASN A 192 22.55 5.41 -8.46
N PHE A 193 21.85 4.44 -7.87
CA PHE A 193 21.90 4.18 -6.42
C PHE A 193 22.12 2.70 -6.07
N SER A 194 22.55 1.86 -7.02
CA SER A 194 22.99 0.50 -6.70
C SER A 194 24.26 0.49 -5.84
N PHE A 195 24.33 -0.42 -4.87
CA PHE A 195 25.53 -0.61 -4.06
C PHE A 195 26.56 -1.40 -4.87
N SER A 196 27.78 -0.88 -4.98
CA SER A 196 28.88 -1.57 -5.67
C SER A 196 29.31 -2.88 -4.99
N THR A 197 28.80 -3.16 -3.79
CA THR A 197 29.19 -4.30 -2.93
C THR A 197 28.13 -5.41 -2.86
N ASP A 198 27.01 -5.29 -3.57
CA ASP A 198 25.97 -6.33 -3.51
C ASP A 198 26.44 -7.63 -4.16
N THR A 199 26.31 -8.74 -3.43
CA THR A 199 26.50 -10.06 -4.02
C THR A 199 25.35 -10.37 -4.98
N GLU A 200 25.59 -11.27 -5.94
CA GLU A 200 24.54 -11.75 -6.85
C GLU A 200 23.33 -12.34 -6.10
N THR A 201 23.59 -12.98 -4.95
CA THR A 201 22.54 -13.51 -4.08
C THR A 201 21.68 -12.40 -3.48
N ASP A 202 22.27 -11.27 -3.09
CA ASP A 202 21.54 -10.14 -2.53
C ASP A 202 20.69 -9.43 -3.59
N ARG A 203 21.19 -9.33 -4.83
CA ARG A 203 20.43 -8.81 -5.98
C ARG A 203 19.20 -9.67 -6.26
N GLN A 204 19.35 -10.99 -6.29
CA GLN A 204 18.22 -11.90 -6.51
C GLN A 204 17.19 -11.86 -5.37
N LYS A 205 17.64 -11.84 -4.11
CA LYS A 205 16.73 -11.70 -2.95
C LYS A 205 15.95 -10.38 -3.03
N ARG A 206 16.61 -9.29 -3.41
CA ARG A 206 16.00 -7.97 -3.59
C ARG A 206 14.97 -7.98 -4.70
N GLN A 207 15.31 -8.52 -5.86
CA GLN A 207 14.40 -8.66 -7.00
C GLN A 207 13.12 -9.41 -6.62
N ARG A 208 13.23 -10.56 -5.93
CA ARG A 208 12.07 -11.32 -5.45
C ARG A 208 11.19 -10.50 -4.51
N ASN A 209 11.79 -9.77 -3.57
CA ASN A 209 11.06 -8.91 -2.64
C ASN A 209 10.39 -7.72 -3.36
N GLN A 210 11.01 -7.16 -4.40
CA GLN A 210 10.44 -6.09 -5.23
C GLN A 210 9.23 -6.58 -6.01
N ILE A 211 9.31 -7.75 -6.66
CA ILE A 211 8.16 -8.32 -7.40
C ILE A 211 6.96 -8.50 -6.47
N ALA A 212 7.18 -9.03 -5.25
CA ALA A 212 6.12 -9.19 -4.27
C ALA A 212 5.50 -7.87 -3.82
N GLN A 213 6.33 -6.83 -3.66
CA GLN A 213 5.86 -5.50 -3.30
C GLN A 213 5.08 -4.85 -4.46
N TYR A 214 5.51 -4.99 -5.71
CA TYR A 214 4.76 -4.46 -6.86
C TYR A 214 3.44 -5.19 -7.09
N ALA A 215 3.44 -6.52 -6.88
CA ALA A 215 2.22 -7.32 -6.90
C ALA A 215 1.23 -6.87 -5.81
N ARG A 216 1.74 -6.50 -4.61
CA ARG A 216 0.91 -5.94 -3.53
C ARG A 216 0.23 -4.63 -3.91
N TYR A 217 0.82 -3.84 -4.81
CA TYR A 217 0.29 -2.53 -5.22
C TYR A 217 -0.50 -2.57 -6.52
N GLY A 218 -0.69 -3.73 -7.15
CA GLY A 218 -1.41 -3.78 -8.42
C GLY A 218 -0.62 -3.18 -9.57
N ASN A 219 0.71 -3.14 -9.50
CA ASN A 219 1.54 -2.58 -10.55
C ASN A 219 2.09 -3.65 -11.50
N LEU A 220 1.24 -4.08 -12.45
CA LEU A 220 1.61 -5.10 -13.44
C LEU A 220 2.81 -4.69 -14.31
N ALA A 221 2.91 -3.41 -14.69
CA ALA A 221 4.02 -2.92 -15.51
C ALA A 221 5.37 -3.13 -14.79
N MET A 222 5.43 -2.81 -13.50
CA MET A 222 6.62 -3.04 -12.69
C MET A 222 6.86 -4.51 -12.39
N VAL A 223 5.82 -5.31 -12.15
CA VAL A 223 5.96 -6.76 -11.98
C VAL A 223 6.61 -7.38 -13.23
N ARG A 224 6.16 -7.00 -14.43
CA ARG A 224 6.76 -7.41 -15.71
C ARG A 224 8.20 -6.96 -15.85
N HIS A 225 8.46 -5.68 -15.59
CA HIS A 225 9.78 -5.08 -15.74
C HIS A 225 10.81 -5.73 -14.81
N VAL A 226 10.51 -5.80 -13.52
CA VAL A 226 11.44 -6.36 -12.51
C VAL A 226 11.61 -7.87 -12.67
N SER A 227 10.60 -8.59 -13.14
CA SER A 227 10.70 -10.03 -13.41
C SER A 227 11.50 -10.34 -14.67
N GLY A 228 11.58 -9.39 -15.61
CA GLY A 228 12.24 -9.55 -16.89
C GLY A 228 11.69 -10.73 -17.70
N SER A 229 12.57 -11.39 -18.44
CA SER A 229 12.24 -12.57 -19.25
C SER A 229 12.22 -13.88 -18.45
N SER A 230 12.30 -13.84 -17.11
CA SER A 230 12.31 -15.07 -16.30
C SER A 230 10.97 -15.79 -16.43
N SER A 231 11.03 -17.07 -16.76
CA SER A 231 9.88 -17.98 -16.80
C SER A 231 9.47 -18.48 -15.43
N LYS A 232 10.36 -18.37 -14.42
CA LYS A 232 10.10 -18.79 -13.04
C LYS A 232 10.31 -17.63 -12.07
N ILE A 233 9.30 -17.33 -11.26
CA ILE A 233 9.36 -16.30 -10.23
C ILE A 233 9.32 -16.98 -8.86
N ARG A 234 10.38 -16.80 -8.08
CA ARG A 234 10.49 -17.36 -6.73
C ARG A 234 9.89 -16.43 -5.68
N ALA A 235 9.40 -17.02 -4.59
CA ALA A 235 9.01 -16.25 -3.42
C ALA A 235 10.20 -15.48 -2.81
N GLY A 236 9.92 -14.30 -2.27
CA GLY A 236 10.84 -13.48 -1.49
C GLY A 236 11.17 -14.09 -0.12
N THR A 237 12.00 -13.40 0.65
CA THR A 237 12.58 -13.93 1.90
C THR A 237 11.65 -13.87 3.13
N HIS A 238 10.42 -13.39 2.97
CA HIS A 238 9.51 -13.06 4.08
C HIS A 238 8.31 -14.01 4.19
N GLY A 239 8.50 -15.31 3.88
CA GLY A 239 7.42 -16.31 3.84
C GLY A 239 6.26 -15.83 2.94
N ARG A 240 5.01 -15.99 3.40
CA ARG A 240 3.80 -15.51 2.69
C ARG A 240 3.87 -14.05 2.26
N PHE A 241 4.52 -13.19 3.04
CA PHE A 241 4.61 -11.76 2.76
C PHE A 241 5.59 -11.42 1.63
N GLY A 242 6.51 -12.34 1.33
CA GLY A 242 7.41 -12.28 0.19
C GLY A 242 6.87 -13.00 -1.05
N ASN A 243 5.72 -13.67 -0.98
CA ASN A 243 5.16 -14.35 -2.14
C ASN A 243 4.35 -13.36 -3.01
N PRO A 244 4.72 -13.14 -4.29
CA PRO A 244 4.03 -12.19 -5.14
C PRO A 244 2.61 -12.62 -5.50
N LEU A 245 2.36 -13.92 -5.68
CA LEU A 245 1.03 -14.45 -5.96
C LEU A 245 0.10 -14.24 -4.78
N TYR A 246 0.54 -14.53 -3.54
CA TYR A 246 -0.20 -14.22 -2.31
C TYR A 246 -0.61 -12.74 -2.25
N ARG A 247 0.32 -11.83 -2.59
CA ARG A 247 0.08 -10.38 -2.56
C ARG A 247 -0.91 -9.94 -3.63
N ALA A 248 -0.78 -10.43 -4.85
CA ALA A 248 -1.70 -10.14 -5.95
C ALA A 248 -3.12 -10.64 -5.64
N CYS A 249 -3.22 -11.87 -5.14
CA CYS A 249 -4.46 -12.49 -4.68
C CYS A 249 -5.16 -11.68 -3.58
N ARG A 250 -4.41 -11.25 -2.56
CA ARG A 250 -4.96 -10.43 -1.46
C ARG A 250 -5.44 -9.05 -1.92
N GLY A 251 -4.81 -8.49 -2.95
CA GLY A 251 -5.19 -7.20 -3.55
C GLY A 251 -6.24 -7.30 -4.65
N CYS A 252 -6.65 -8.52 -5.02
CA CYS A 252 -7.54 -8.79 -6.14
C CYS A 252 -7.09 -8.25 -7.50
N PHE A 253 -5.78 -8.30 -7.76
CA PHE A 253 -5.19 -7.86 -9.04
C PHE A 253 -5.17 -9.02 -10.03
N GLU A 254 -6.30 -9.23 -10.70
CA GLU A 254 -6.53 -10.38 -11.58
C GLU A 254 -5.51 -10.50 -12.73
N ASP A 255 -5.14 -9.36 -13.31
CA ASP A 255 -4.14 -9.25 -14.38
C ASP A 255 -2.73 -9.66 -13.93
N ILE A 256 -2.36 -9.33 -12.68
CA ILE A 256 -1.12 -9.78 -12.06
C ILE A 256 -1.20 -11.26 -11.71
N VAL A 257 -2.34 -11.73 -11.20
CA VAL A 257 -2.52 -13.16 -10.90
C VAL A 257 -2.34 -13.99 -12.16
N ASP A 258 -2.98 -13.62 -13.27
CA ASP A 258 -2.82 -14.32 -14.55
C ASP A 258 -1.35 -14.35 -14.98
N PHE A 259 -0.69 -13.19 -14.96
CA PHE A 259 0.73 -13.07 -15.29
C PHE A 259 1.64 -13.96 -14.43
N LEU A 260 1.35 -14.05 -13.13
CA LEU A 260 2.12 -14.82 -12.16
C LEU A 260 1.86 -16.33 -12.29
N LEU A 261 0.60 -16.73 -12.49
CA LEU A 261 0.25 -18.13 -12.74
C LEU A 261 0.90 -18.64 -14.03
N ASP A 262 1.05 -17.81 -15.06
CA ASP A 262 1.74 -18.18 -16.31
C ASP A 262 3.26 -18.38 -16.17
N ARG A 263 3.86 -18.00 -15.02
CA ARG A 263 5.31 -18.04 -14.78
C ARG A 263 5.75 -18.99 -13.66
N ASP A 264 5.02 -20.09 -13.47
CA ASP A 264 5.35 -21.15 -12.51
C ASP A 264 5.80 -20.60 -11.15
N VAL A 265 5.07 -19.59 -10.64
CA VAL A 265 5.40 -18.94 -9.36
C VAL A 265 5.25 -19.96 -8.26
N ASP A 266 6.27 -20.09 -7.40
CA ASP A 266 6.17 -20.94 -6.21
C ASP A 266 4.89 -20.57 -5.45
N HIS A 267 3.95 -21.51 -5.34
CA HIS A 267 2.72 -21.31 -4.61
C HIS A 267 3.04 -21.37 -3.11
N HIS A 268 2.43 -20.47 -2.35
CA HIS A 268 2.43 -20.59 -0.90
C HIS A 268 1.10 -21.20 -0.48
N ASP A 269 1.15 -22.02 0.54
CA ASP A 269 0.07 -22.74 1.21
C ASP A 269 -1.15 -21.84 1.52
N GLU A 270 -0.92 -20.53 1.65
CA GLU A 270 -1.92 -19.54 2.01
C GLU A 270 -2.49 -18.74 0.82
N VAL A 271 -2.19 -19.08 -0.44
CA VAL A 271 -2.72 -18.36 -1.61
C VAL A 271 -4.25 -18.44 -1.66
N LEU A 272 -4.83 -19.63 -1.47
CA LEU A 272 -6.29 -19.80 -1.41
C LEU A 272 -6.88 -18.98 -0.26
N THR A 273 -6.26 -19.08 0.92
CA THR A 273 -6.64 -18.25 2.08
C THR A 273 -6.63 -16.77 1.73
N ALA A 274 -5.58 -16.27 1.08
CA ALA A 274 -5.47 -14.86 0.72
C ALA A 274 -6.59 -14.39 -0.22
N VAL A 275 -6.91 -15.19 -1.24
CA VAL A 275 -8.00 -14.88 -2.19
C VAL A 275 -9.35 -14.90 -1.51
N THR A 276 -9.61 -15.93 -0.71
CA THR A 276 -10.91 -16.10 -0.04
C THR A 276 -11.12 -15.00 1.00
N ARG A 277 -10.09 -14.63 1.77
CA ARG A 277 -10.12 -13.45 2.65
C ARG A 277 -10.35 -12.13 1.91
N ALA A 278 -9.89 -12.03 0.67
CA ALA A 278 -10.11 -10.86 -0.16
C ALA A 278 -11.52 -10.82 -0.79
N GLY A 279 -12.24 -11.93 -0.82
CA GLY A 279 -13.59 -12.02 -1.39
C GLY A 279 -13.60 -12.07 -2.92
N CYS A 280 -12.53 -12.57 -3.54
CA CYS A 280 -12.35 -12.49 -4.99
C CYS A 280 -12.55 -13.84 -5.68
N GLY A 281 -13.83 -14.24 -5.83
CA GLY A 281 -14.22 -15.55 -6.37
C GLY A 281 -13.75 -15.82 -7.81
N GLY A 282 -13.63 -14.78 -8.65
CA GLY A 282 -13.04 -14.91 -9.99
C GLY A 282 -11.58 -15.37 -9.96
N ILE A 283 -10.79 -14.76 -9.08
CA ILE A 283 -9.39 -15.14 -8.85
C ILE A 283 -9.32 -16.52 -8.19
N LEU A 284 -10.24 -16.84 -7.28
CA LEU A 284 -10.26 -18.15 -6.62
C LEU A 284 -10.43 -19.27 -7.66
N ARG A 285 -11.39 -19.13 -8.59
CA ARG A 285 -11.56 -20.07 -9.71
C ARG A 285 -10.31 -20.21 -10.56
N LYS A 286 -9.58 -19.12 -10.81
CA LYS A 286 -8.32 -19.16 -11.59
C LYS A 286 -7.21 -19.94 -10.87
N VAL A 287 -7.07 -19.71 -9.57
CA VAL A 287 -6.10 -20.41 -8.71
C VAL A 287 -6.46 -21.90 -8.60
N LEU A 288 -7.73 -22.23 -8.34
CA LEU A 288 -8.21 -23.62 -8.25
C LEU A 288 -8.03 -24.39 -9.57
N LYS A 289 -8.22 -23.74 -10.74
CA LYS A 289 -7.95 -24.35 -12.07
C LYS A 289 -6.50 -24.80 -12.26
N ARG A 290 -5.55 -24.23 -11.51
CA ARG A 290 -4.14 -24.64 -11.51
C ARG A 290 -3.85 -25.82 -10.56
N LYS A 291 -4.90 -26.49 -10.05
CA LYS A 291 -4.80 -27.59 -9.08
C LYS A 291 -4.13 -27.19 -7.76
N ILE A 292 -4.20 -25.92 -7.40
CA ILE A 292 -3.80 -25.44 -6.08
C ILE A 292 -4.93 -25.82 -5.13
N THR A 293 -4.65 -26.71 -4.18
CA THR A 293 -5.62 -27.23 -3.20
C THR A 293 -5.41 -26.60 -1.82
N PHE A 294 -6.39 -26.74 -0.93
CA PHE A 294 -6.17 -26.42 0.48
C PHE A 294 -5.20 -27.46 1.06
N GLU A 295 -4.08 -27.00 1.62
CA GLU A 295 -3.02 -27.90 2.08
C GLU A 295 -3.30 -28.56 3.44
N THR A 296 -4.22 -27.99 4.20
CA THR A 296 -4.68 -28.60 5.45
C THR A 296 -6.12 -29.03 5.24
N ASP A 297 -6.46 -30.24 5.69
CA ASP A 297 -7.79 -30.85 5.52
C ASP A 297 -8.92 -29.91 6.00
N PHE A 298 -8.60 -28.95 6.88
CA PHE A 298 -9.56 -28.02 7.45
C PHE A 298 -9.33 -26.55 7.04
N GLY A 299 -8.22 -26.19 6.40
CA GLY A 299 -7.86 -24.79 6.14
C GLY A 299 -7.76 -23.90 7.42
N PRO A 300 -7.48 -22.59 7.29
CA PRO A 300 -7.39 -21.71 8.45
C PRO A 300 -8.75 -21.43 9.09
N ARG A 301 -8.82 -21.47 10.43
CA ARG A 301 -10.05 -21.28 11.22
C ARG A 301 -10.79 -19.99 10.85
N GLU A 302 -10.06 -18.92 10.56
CA GLU A 302 -10.68 -17.62 10.30
C GLU A 302 -11.31 -17.52 8.90
N LEU A 303 -11.08 -18.49 8.01
CA LEU A 303 -11.58 -18.45 6.63
C LEU A 303 -13.11 -18.42 6.59
N LEU A 304 -13.75 -19.37 7.29
CA LEU A 304 -15.20 -19.52 7.31
C LEU A 304 -15.87 -18.31 7.97
N ALA A 305 -15.33 -17.85 9.10
CA ALA A 305 -15.80 -16.65 9.78
C ALA A 305 -15.72 -15.38 8.89
N GLU A 306 -14.68 -15.24 8.07
CA GLU A 306 -14.57 -14.09 7.14
C GLU A 306 -15.59 -14.14 6.00
N ILE A 307 -15.93 -15.34 5.50
CA ILE A 307 -16.95 -15.53 4.46
C ILE A 307 -18.33 -15.18 5.02
N ILE A 308 -18.64 -15.65 6.24
CA ILE A 308 -19.92 -15.41 6.91
C ILE A 308 -20.13 -13.93 7.20
N LYS A 309 -19.10 -13.24 7.71
CA LYS A 309 -19.16 -11.78 7.96
C LYS A 309 -19.44 -10.95 6.70
N ARG A 310 -19.17 -11.49 5.51
CA ARG A 310 -19.45 -10.85 4.22
C ARG A 310 -20.75 -11.35 3.58
N GLU A 311 -21.42 -12.34 4.17
CA GLU A 311 -22.55 -13.06 3.59
C GLU A 311 -22.25 -13.59 2.18
N ASP A 312 -21.01 -14.06 1.98
CA ASP A 312 -20.46 -14.42 0.67
C ASP A 312 -20.76 -15.89 0.33
N VAL A 313 -22.05 -16.22 0.19
CA VAL A 313 -22.56 -17.58 -0.11
C VAL A 313 -21.88 -18.20 -1.35
N PRO A 314 -21.69 -17.49 -2.49
CA PRO A 314 -21.02 -18.06 -3.65
C PRO A 314 -19.56 -18.44 -3.38
N MET A 315 -18.87 -17.73 -2.50
CA MET A 315 -17.51 -18.08 -2.08
C MET A 315 -17.51 -19.33 -1.20
N LEU A 316 -18.47 -19.45 -0.29
CA LEU A 316 -18.64 -20.63 0.55
C LEU A 316 -18.84 -21.87 -0.32
N GLN A 317 -19.82 -21.84 -1.21
CA GLN A 317 -20.10 -22.93 -2.16
C GLN A 317 -18.84 -23.28 -2.98
N LEU A 318 -18.16 -22.27 -3.51
CA LEU A 318 -16.96 -22.48 -4.32
C LEU A 318 -15.81 -23.18 -3.57
N ILE A 319 -15.56 -22.85 -2.30
CA ILE A 319 -14.51 -23.53 -1.53
C ILE A 319 -14.90 -24.97 -1.17
N LEU A 320 -16.18 -25.23 -0.89
CA LEU A 320 -16.71 -26.55 -0.55
C LEU A 320 -16.65 -27.49 -1.75
N GLU A 321 -17.08 -27.02 -2.93
CA GLU A 321 -16.97 -27.75 -4.21
C GLU A 321 -15.53 -28.18 -4.52
N HIS A 322 -14.54 -27.48 -3.96
CA HIS A 322 -13.12 -27.74 -4.18
C HIS A 322 -12.42 -28.34 -2.95
N GLY A 323 -13.18 -29.03 -2.10
CA GLY A 323 -12.66 -29.91 -1.05
C GLY A 323 -12.30 -29.23 0.26
N TYR A 324 -12.77 -28.00 0.50
CA TYR A 324 -12.67 -27.41 1.84
C TYR A 324 -13.61 -28.14 2.79
N MET A 325 -13.07 -28.78 3.84
CA MET A 325 -13.88 -29.49 4.83
C MET A 325 -14.25 -28.58 6.02
N VAL A 326 -15.48 -28.72 6.50
CA VAL A 326 -15.98 -28.02 7.69
C VAL A 326 -16.10 -29.02 8.83
N THR A 327 -15.42 -28.76 9.94
CA THR A 327 -15.56 -29.58 11.15
C THR A 327 -16.76 -29.15 11.98
N LEU A 328 -17.24 -30.04 12.86
CA LEU A 328 -18.37 -29.76 13.74
C LEU A 328 -18.17 -28.47 14.55
N GLY A 329 -17.02 -28.29 15.21
CA GLY A 329 -16.76 -27.06 15.97
C GLY A 329 -16.78 -25.79 15.10
N ARG A 330 -16.32 -25.88 13.84
CA ARG A 330 -16.36 -24.74 12.90
C ARG A 330 -17.75 -24.45 12.38
N TYR A 331 -18.55 -25.50 12.18
CA TYR A 331 -19.96 -25.37 11.81
C TYR A 331 -20.76 -24.69 12.93
N GLU A 332 -20.55 -25.08 14.20
CA GLU A 332 -21.22 -24.46 15.34
C GLU A 332 -20.88 -22.97 15.46
N GLU A 333 -19.59 -22.60 15.39
CA GLU A 333 -19.14 -21.19 15.38
C GLU A 333 -19.73 -20.40 14.21
N ALA A 334 -19.80 -21.02 13.03
CA ALA A 334 -20.36 -20.43 11.83
C ALA A 334 -21.86 -20.17 11.96
N MET A 335 -22.59 -21.17 12.47
CA MET A 335 -24.03 -21.10 12.65
C MET A 335 -24.41 -20.07 13.72
N GLU A 336 -23.71 -20.06 14.86
CA GLU A 336 -23.89 -19.04 15.90
C GLU A 336 -23.72 -17.63 15.33
N MET A 337 -22.66 -17.42 14.53
CA MET A 337 -22.40 -16.13 13.89
C MET A 337 -23.48 -15.75 12.88
N ALA A 338 -23.92 -16.68 12.02
CA ALA A 338 -24.96 -16.42 11.03
C ALA A 338 -26.30 -16.07 11.68
N VAL A 339 -26.70 -16.80 12.74
CA VAL A 339 -27.91 -16.54 13.53
C VAL A 339 -27.83 -15.20 14.25
N ALA A 340 -26.72 -14.92 14.93
CA ALA A 340 -26.53 -13.65 15.66
C ALA A 340 -26.61 -12.42 14.74
N HIS A 341 -26.24 -12.58 13.46
CA HIS A 341 -26.30 -11.51 12.46
C HIS A 341 -27.55 -11.54 11.57
N GLY A 342 -28.45 -12.53 11.73
CA GLY A 342 -29.67 -12.64 10.92
C GLY A 342 -29.41 -12.94 9.44
N LEU A 343 -28.37 -13.70 9.12
CA LEU A 343 -27.95 -14.00 7.75
C LEU A 343 -28.69 -15.24 7.21
N GLU A 344 -29.97 -15.11 6.90
CA GLU A 344 -30.85 -16.23 6.49
C GLU A 344 -30.26 -17.04 5.33
N SER A 345 -29.74 -16.36 4.29
CA SER A 345 -29.13 -17.02 3.13
C SER A 345 -27.88 -17.87 3.48
N MET A 346 -27.15 -17.43 4.51
CA MET A 346 -25.98 -18.14 5.01
C MET A 346 -26.40 -19.32 5.90
N ILE A 347 -27.44 -19.17 6.71
CA ILE A 347 -28.00 -20.25 7.53
C ILE A 347 -28.48 -21.39 6.64
N ASP A 348 -29.23 -21.07 5.58
CA ASP A 348 -29.70 -22.06 4.61
C ASP A 348 -28.52 -22.79 3.97
N CYS A 349 -27.50 -22.05 3.53
CA CYS A 349 -26.29 -22.65 2.96
C CYS A 349 -25.50 -23.51 3.96
N LEU A 350 -25.43 -23.12 5.23
CA LEU A 350 -24.75 -23.89 6.28
C LEU A 350 -25.49 -25.19 6.62
N ASN A 351 -26.83 -25.18 6.58
CA ASN A 351 -27.65 -26.37 6.84
C ASN A 351 -27.48 -27.47 5.78
N GLU A 352 -27.02 -27.11 4.58
CA GLU A 352 -26.76 -28.05 3.48
C GLU A 352 -25.34 -28.65 3.53
N LEU A 353 -24.52 -28.33 4.53
CA LEU A 353 -23.13 -28.78 4.61
C LEU A 353 -22.99 -30.23 5.06
N GLU A 354 -22.05 -30.95 4.42
CA GLU A 354 -21.51 -32.19 4.93
C GLU A 354 -20.45 -31.90 6.01
N ILE A 355 -20.78 -32.18 7.27
CA ILE A 355 -19.91 -31.94 8.43
C ILE A 355 -19.02 -33.17 8.66
N VAL A 356 -17.73 -32.92 8.90
CA VAL A 356 -16.76 -33.96 9.26
C VAL A 356 -16.51 -33.93 10.77
N GLU A 357 -16.42 -35.11 11.39
CA GLU A 357 -16.02 -35.21 12.80
C GLU A 357 -14.60 -34.65 13.01
N ASP A 358 -14.40 -33.91 14.10
CA ASP A 358 -13.11 -33.35 14.44
C ASP A 358 -12.07 -34.48 14.69
N PRO A 359 -10.85 -34.41 14.12
CA PRO A 359 -9.80 -35.38 14.44
C PRO A 359 -9.49 -35.35 15.94
N PRO A 360 -9.14 -36.50 16.56
CA PRO A 360 -8.93 -36.60 18.00
C PRO A 360 -7.89 -35.60 18.55
N TYR A 361 -6.91 -35.19 17.73
CA TYR A 361 -5.86 -34.23 18.09
C TYR A 361 -6.27 -32.76 18.12
N PHE A 362 -7.46 -32.37 17.64
CA PHE A 362 -7.90 -30.98 17.70
C PHE A 362 -8.35 -30.57 19.12
N SER A 363 -8.90 -31.50 19.89
CA SER A 363 -9.44 -31.25 21.25
C SER A 363 -8.38 -30.76 22.26
N GLU A 364 -7.12 -31.19 22.16
CA GLU A 364 -6.06 -30.84 23.13
C GLU A 364 -5.57 -29.39 22.99
N ARG A 365 -5.72 -28.75 21.82
CA ARG A 365 -5.36 -27.33 21.62
C ARG A 365 -6.43 -26.36 22.11
N TYR A 366 -7.66 -26.82 22.37
CA TYR A 366 -8.76 -25.97 22.84
C TYR A 366 -8.76 -25.70 24.35
N ASN A 367 -7.92 -26.40 25.12
CA ASN A 367 -7.80 -26.25 26.58
C ASN A 367 -6.59 -25.41 27.02
N ARG A 368 -6.02 -24.53 26.16
CA ARG A 368 -4.93 -23.61 26.53
C ARG A 368 -5.21 -22.16 26.20
#